data_AF-A0A8J5EQI8-F1
#
_entry.id   AF-A0A8J5EQI8-F1
#
_cell.length_a   1.000
_cell.length_b   1.000
_cell.length_c   1.000
_cell.angle_alpha   90.00
_cell.angle_beta   90.00
_cell.angle_gamma   90.00
#
_symmetry.space_group_name_H-M   'P 1'
#
loop_
_entity.id
_entity.type
_entity.pdbx_description
1 polymer ?
#
loop_
_entity_poly.entity_id
_entity_poly.type
_entity_poly.pdbx_seq_one_letter_code
_entity_poly.pdbx_strand_id
1 'polypeptide(L)'
;MFTLASSSMACKTELDVEAKSSADKMWEAIRMSTQLFPKIFPEEYESIEIVEGDGKSAGTIRLLKYAPEVKILTFAKERIDLVDDEKKHVSSCKSKLNLDIQSH
;
A
#
# COMPACT_ATOMS: atom_id res chain seq x y z
N MET A 1 22.66 -0.20 30.57
CA MET A 1 21.56 -0.41 29.60
C MET A 1 21.36 0.90 28.86
N PHE A 2 21.77 0.99 27.60
CA PHE A 2 21.49 2.15 26.75
C PHE A 2 20.24 1.84 25.93
N THR A 3 19.12 2.48 26.26
CA THR A 3 17.93 2.45 25.41
C THR A 3 18.18 3.38 24.23
N LEU A 4 18.35 2.82 23.03
CA LEU A 4 18.28 3.62 21.80
C LEU A 4 16.84 4.11 21.66
N ALA A 5 16.62 5.42 21.84
CA ALA A 5 15.43 6.07 21.33
C ALA A 5 15.50 6.02 19.80
N SER A 6 14.61 5.24 19.17
CA SER A 6 14.36 5.34 17.73
C SER A 6 13.74 6.71 17.48
N SER A 7 14.54 7.68 17.06
CA SER A 7 14.04 8.98 16.65
C SER A 7 13.30 8.79 15.32
N SER A 8 11.98 8.65 15.36
CA SER A 8 11.15 8.62 14.15
C SER A 8 10.98 10.05 13.64
N MET A 9 11.60 10.40 12.51
CA MET A 9 11.19 11.60 11.78
C MET A 9 9.84 11.34 11.11
N ALA A 10 8.83 12.13 11.46
CA ALA A 10 7.53 12.10 10.80
C ALA A 10 7.55 13.09 9.62
N CYS A 11 7.44 12.57 8.40
CA CYS A 11 7.20 13.36 7.20
C CYS A 11 5.78 13.06 6.70
N LYS A 12 4.99 14.10 6.44
CA LYS A 12 3.64 13.98 5.87
C LYS A 12 3.66 14.56 4.46
N THR A 13 3.17 13.78 3.50
CA THR A 13 2.99 14.20 2.11
C THR A 13 1.52 14.05 1.75
N GLU A 14 0.94 15.07 1.14
CA GLU A 14 -0.45 15.10 0.67
C GLU A 14 -0.44 15.35 -0.84
N LEU A 15 -1.26 14.61 -1.58
CA LEU A 15 -1.38 14.72 -3.04
C LEU A 15 -2.85 14.62 -3.42
N ASP A 16 -3.35 15.65 -4.11
CA ASP A 16 -4.68 15.65 -4.72
C ASP A 16 -4.56 15.38 -6.22
N VAL A 17 -5.33 14.41 -6.71
CA VAL A 17 -5.37 14.04 -8.13
C VAL A 17 -6.79 14.15 -8.63
N GLU A 18 -7.03 14.99 -9.65
CA GLU A 18 -8.33 15.10 -10.29
C GLU A 18 -8.54 13.94 -11.26
N ALA A 19 -9.56 13.12 -11.01
CA ALA A 19 -9.92 11.99 -11.86
C ALA A 19 -11.22 12.27 -12.63
N LYS A 20 -11.24 11.93 -13.92
CA LYS A 20 -12.44 12.03 -14.77
C LYS A 20 -13.51 10.97 -14.47
N SER A 21 -13.21 10.00 -13.62
CA SER A 21 -14.11 8.89 -13.26
C SER A 21 -14.99 9.25 -12.07
N SER A 22 -16.14 8.58 -11.92
CA SER A 22 -16.97 8.76 -10.72
C SER A 22 -16.26 8.25 -9.47
N ALA A 23 -16.56 8.88 -8.33
CA ALA A 23 -15.99 8.50 -7.03
C ALA A 23 -16.27 7.03 -6.68
N ASP A 24 -17.46 6.50 -7.01
CA ASP A 24 -17.81 5.11 -6.73
C ASP A 24 -16.95 4.12 -7.50
N LYS A 25 -16.67 4.39 -8.78
CA LYS A 25 -15.81 3.52 -9.61
C LYS A 25 -14.38 3.53 -9.12
N MET A 26 -13.86 4.69 -8.77
CA MET A 26 -12.51 4.80 -8.22
C MET A 26 -12.41 4.11 -6.87
N TRP A 27 -13.43 4.26 -6.01
CA TRP A 27 -13.49 3.58 -4.74
C TRP A 27 -13.52 2.06 -4.89
N GLU A 28 -14.37 1.53 -5.76
CA GLU A 28 -14.43 0.10 -6.07
C GLU A 28 -13.06 -0.41 -6.57
N ALA A 29 -12.39 0.34 -7.43
CA ALA A 29 -11.06 -0.01 -7.92
C ALA A 29 -10.02 -0.07 -6.78
N ILE A 30 -10.04 0.90 -5.86
CA ILE A 30 -9.18 0.91 -4.66
C ILE A 30 -9.48 -0.31 -3.77
N ARG A 31 -10.76 -0.62 -3.54
CA ARG A 31 -11.18 -1.81 -2.78
C ARG A 31 -10.82 -3.11 -3.48
N MET A 32 -10.63 -3.11 -4.79
CA MET A 32 -10.17 -4.25 -5.59
C MET A 32 -8.67 -4.21 -5.91
N SER A 33 -7.91 -3.34 -5.24
CA SER A 33 -6.48 -3.12 -5.49
C SER A 33 -5.65 -4.41 -5.54
N THR A 34 -5.95 -5.40 -4.70
CA THR A 34 -5.24 -6.70 -4.69
C THR A 34 -5.23 -7.40 -6.06
N GLN A 35 -6.31 -7.26 -6.83
CA GLN A 35 -6.46 -7.90 -8.13
C GLN A 35 -6.22 -6.94 -9.29
N LEU A 36 -6.58 -5.67 -9.12
CA LEU A 36 -6.54 -4.68 -10.20
C LEU A 36 -5.16 -4.04 -10.34
N PHE A 37 -4.47 -3.71 -9.25
CA PHE A 37 -3.25 -2.92 -9.33
C PHE A 37 -2.12 -3.64 -10.08
N PRO A 38 -1.87 -4.96 -9.87
CA PRO A 38 -0.87 -5.68 -10.69
C PRO A 38 -1.22 -5.75 -12.18
N LYS A 39 -2.49 -5.61 -12.54
CA LYS A 39 -2.94 -5.63 -13.94
C LYS A 39 -2.87 -4.26 -14.61
N ILE A 40 -3.14 -3.21 -13.84
CA ILE A 40 -3.19 -1.82 -14.32
C ILE A 40 -1.79 -1.19 -14.29
N PHE A 41 -0.99 -1.53 -13.29
CA PHE A 41 0.37 -1.03 -13.05
C PHE A 41 1.37 -2.19 -12.94
N PRO A 42 1.52 -3.03 -13.98
CA PRO A 42 2.45 -4.16 -13.96
C PRO A 42 3.92 -3.73 -13.78
N GLU A 43 4.25 -2.48 -14.15
CA GLU A 43 5.57 -1.87 -13.95
C GLU A 43 5.87 -1.48 -12.49
N GLU A 44 4.83 -1.38 -11.65
CA GLU A 44 4.98 -1.08 -10.22
C GLU A 44 4.81 -2.33 -9.36
N TYR A 45 3.86 -3.20 -9.72
CA TYR A 45 3.48 -4.36 -8.91
C TYR A 45 3.64 -5.66 -9.69
N GLU A 46 4.46 -6.57 -9.16
CA GLU A 46 4.48 -7.96 -9.60
C GLU A 46 3.21 -8.69 -9.13
N SER A 47 2.86 -8.55 -7.85
CA SER A 47 1.66 -9.15 -7.28
C SER A 47 1.28 -8.53 -5.93
N ILE A 48 0.02 -8.73 -5.52
CA ILE A 48 -0.45 -8.39 -4.18
C ILE A 48 -1.17 -9.60 -3.60
N GLU A 49 -0.55 -10.19 -2.58
CA GLU A 49 -1.01 -11.42 -1.95
C GLU A 49 -1.76 -11.10 -0.65
N ILE A 50 -2.86 -11.81 -0.41
CA ILE A 50 -3.60 -11.73 0.86
C ILE A 50 -2.95 -12.73 1.82
N VAL A 51 -2.37 -12.23 2.90
CA VAL A 51 -1.74 -13.05 3.94
C VAL A 51 -2.77 -13.46 4.98
N GLU A 52 -3.63 -12.52 5.39
CA GLU A 52 -4.72 -12.75 6.35
C GLU A 52 -5.92 -11.89 5.95
N GLY A 53 -7.14 -12.41 6.17
CA GLY A 53 -8.39 -11.71 5.89
C GLY A 53 -8.90 -11.87 4.46
N ASP A 54 -9.67 -10.90 3.98
CA ASP A 54 -10.41 -10.96 2.71
C ASP A 54 -9.81 -10.08 1.60
N GLY A 55 -8.72 -9.38 1.90
CA GLY A 55 -8.05 -8.46 0.97
C GLY A 55 -8.58 -7.03 0.98
N LYS A 56 -9.67 -6.74 1.70
CA LYS A 56 -10.44 -5.49 1.55
C LYS A 56 -10.93 -4.88 2.86
N SER A 57 -11.12 -5.66 3.91
CA SER A 57 -11.66 -5.22 5.20
C SER A 57 -10.56 -4.86 6.18
N ALA A 58 -10.88 -4.03 7.17
CA ALA A 58 -9.96 -3.72 8.26
C ALA A 58 -9.45 -5.00 8.95
N GLY A 59 -8.18 -5.02 9.33
CA GLY A 59 -7.49 -6.19 9.86
C GLY A 59 -6.87 -7.10 8.78
N THR A 60 -7.23 -6.95 7.51
CA THR A 60 -6.58 -7.67 6.42
C THR A 60 -5.09 -7.35 6.35
N ILE A 61 -4.26 -8.37 6.16
CA ILE A 61 -2.83 -8.25 5.93
C ILE A 61 -2.51 -8.59 4.47
N ARG A 62 -1.79 -7.69 3.80
CA ARG A 62 -1.38 -7.85 2.39
C ARG A 62 0.13 -7.83 2.27
N LEU A 63 0.66 -8.65 1.37
CA LEU A 63 2.05 -8.64 0.92
C LEU A 63 2.09 -8.10 -0.51
N LEU A 64 2.63 -6.90 -0.67
CA LEU A 64 2.82 -6.27 -1.97
C LEU A 64 4.24 -6.61 -2.43
N LYS A 65 4.34 -7.26 -3.58
CA LYS A 65 5.60 -7.53 -4.27
C LYS A 65 5.70 -6.54 -5.43
N TYR A 66 6.76 -5.75 -5.42
CA TYR A 66 6.98 -4.72 -6.43
C TYR A 66 7.69 -5.32 -7.63
N ALA A 67 7.44 -4.75 -8.80
CA ALA A 67 8.09 -5.20 -10.02
C ALA A 67 9.62 -4.95 -9.95
N PRO A 68 10.46 -5.77 -10.62
CA PRO A 68 11.91 -5.60 -10.62
C PRO A 68 12.41 -4.21 -11.05
N GLU A 69 11.61 -3.48 -11.83
CA GLU A 69 11.86 -2.11 -12.27
C GLU A 69 11.86 -1.09 -11.12
N VAL A 70 11.14 -1.39 -10.03
CA VAL A 70 11.11 -0.59 -8.81
C VAL A 70 12.36 -0.86 -7.97
N LYS A 71 13.45 -0.15 -8.31
CA LYS A 71 14.78 -0.40 -7.72
C LYS A 71 14.90 -0.06 -6.23
N ILE A 72 13.96 0.70 -5.66
CA ILE A 72 14.03 1.16 -4.28
C ILE A 72 13.37 0.20 -3.29
N LEU A 73 12.44 -0.65 -3.75
CA LEU A 73 11.62 -1.49 -2.88
C LEU A 73 11.36 -2.85 -3.52
N THR A 74 11.57 -3.93 -2.77
CA THR A 74 11.24 -5.28 -3.25
C THR A 74 9.87 -5.75 -2.76
N PHE A 75 9.57 -5.54 -1.49
CA PHE A 75 8.25 -5.87 -0.95
C PHE A 75 7.84 -4.97 0.21
N ALA A 76 6.53 -4.89 0.42
CA ALA A 76 5.94 -4.29 1.62
C ALA A 76 4.85 -5.19 2.21
N LYS A 77 4.88 -5.36 3.53
CA LYS A 77 3.78 -5.98 4.28
C LYS A 77 2.96 -4.89 4.97
N GLU A 78 1.67 -4.84 4.66
CA GLU A 78 0.76 -3.85 5.21
C GLU A 78 -0.47 -4.46 5.83
N ARG A 79 -1.12 -3.69 6.70
CA ARG A 79 -2.42 -3.99 7.27
C ARG A 79 -3.39 -2.86 6.92
N ILE A 80 -4.61 -3.21 6.53
CA ILE A 80 -5.70 -2.25 6.39
C ILE A 80 -6.19 -1.93 7.81
N ASP A 81 -6.10 -0.66 8.21
CA ASP A 81 -6.47 -0.24 9.56
C ASP A 81 -7.93 0.21 9.62
N LEU A 82 -8.39 0.91 8.59
CA LEU A 82 -9.74 1.46 8.53
C LEU A 82 -10.27 1.45 7.11
N VAL A 83 -11.56 1.17 7.00
CA VAL A 83 -12.35 1.30 5.78
C VAL A 83 -13.66 2.00 6.16
N ASP A 84 -13.92 3.13 5.52
CA ASP A 84 -15.17 3.88 5.63
C ASP A 84 -15.76 4.01 4.21
N ASP A 85 -16.75 3.18 3.93
CA ASP A 85 -17.40 3.11 2.62
C ASP A 85 -18.29 4.32 2.32
N GLU A 86 -18.84 4.96 3.35
CA GLU A 86 -19.66 6.17 3.19
C GLU A 86 -18.79 7.36 2.79
N LYS A 87 -17.65 7.52 3.46
CA LYS A 87 -16.67 8.57 3.14
C LYS A 87 -15.70 8.21 2.03
N LYS A 88 -15.72 6.96 1.53
CA LYS A 88 -14.76 6.40 0.56
C LYS A 88 -13.32 6.61 1.02
N HIS A 89 -13.05 6.29 2.28
CA HIS A 89 -11.76 6.50 2.92
C HIS A 89 -11.18 5.16 3.39
N VAL A 90 -9.94 4.89 2.99
CA VAL A 90 -9.18 3.72 3.42
C VAL A 90 -7.84 4.18 3.98
N SER A 91 -7.42 3.58 5.11
CA SER A 91 -6.07 3.76 5.63
C SER A 91 -5.39 2.40 5.78
N SER A 92 -4.09 2.37 5.48
CA SER A 92 -3.25 1.19 5.62
C SER A 92 -1.90 1.55 6.19
N CYS A 93 -1.47 0.83 7.22
CA CYS A 93 -0.14 0.97 7.79
C CYS A 93 0.80 -0.09 7.22
N LYS A 94 1.99 0.35 6.79
CA LYS A 94 3.05 -0.53 6.31
C LYS A 94 3.86 -1.00 7.53
N SER A 95 3.72 -2.27 7.87
CA SER A 95 4.39 -2.89 9.02
C SER A 95 5.83 -3.34 8.71
N LYS A 96 6.15 -3.58 7.44
CA LYS A 96 7.49 -3.93 6.97
C LYS A 96 7.68 -3.43 5.55
N LEU A 97 8.78 -2.73 5.31
CA LEU A 97 9.26 -2.37 3.99
C LEU A 97 10.68 -2.92 3.84
N ASN A 98 11.00 -3.51 2.69
CA ASN A 98 12.38 -3.85 2.35
C ASN A 98 12.92 -2.85 1.32
N LEU A 99 13.75 -1.93 1.79
CA LEU A 99 14.42 -0.94 0.95
C LEU A 99 15.71 -1.56 0.43
N ASP A 100 15.75 -1.92 -0.84
CA ASP A 100 16.98 -2.38 -1.49
C ASP A 100 17.69 -1.17 -2.10
N ILE A 101 18.40 -0.42 -1.25
CA ILE A 101 19.27 0.67 -1.72
C ILE A 101 20.50 0.03 -2.37
N GLN A 102 20.40 -0.26 -3.67
CA GLN A 102 21.56 -0.59 -4.49
C GLN A 102 22.45 0.65 -4.52
N SER A 103 23.54 0.65 -3.72
CA SER A 103 24.53 1.73 -3.74
C SER A 103 25.17 1.80 -5.13
N HIS A 104 24.93 2.89 -5.84
CA HIS A 104 25.77 3.31 -6.96
C HIS A 104 26.89 4.23 -6.47
#